data_AF-A0AAE1ALT4-F1
#
_entry.id   AF-A0AAE1ALT4-F1
#
_cell.length_a   1.000
_cell.length_b   1.000
_cell.length_c   1.000
_cell.angle_alpha   90.00
_cell.angle_beta   90.00
_cell.angle_gamma   90.00
#
_symmetry.space_group_name_H-M   'P 1'
#
loop_
_entity.id
_entity.type
_entity.pdbx_description
1 polymer ?
#
loop_
_entity_poly.entity_id
_entity_poly.type
_entity_poly.pdbx_seq_one_letter_code
_entity_poly.pdbx_strand_id
1 'polypeptide(L)' 'SFLNNQLPQARPNVRHVLIVLTDGNSQKLDVTKAAADRAAERGLYVFAIGVGNRISEEELHNIASDDRYI' A
#
# COMPACT_ATOMS: atom_id res chain seq x y z
N SER A 1 10.41 0.83 -9.39
CA SER A 1 11.38 1.91 -9.64
C SER A 1 11.17 3.09 -8.69
N PHE A 2 9.94 3.55 -8.43
CA PHE A 2 9.67 4.72 -7.56
C PHE A 2 10.28 4.62 -6.14
N LEU A 3 9.93 3.58 -5.37
CA LEU A 3 10.41 3.44 -3.99
C LEU A 3 11.94 3.30 -3.87
N ASN A 4 12.62 2.78 -4.91
CA ASN A 4 14.07 2.59 -4.88
C ASN A 4 14.82 3.93 -4.83
N ASN A 5 14.24 5.01 -5.35
CA ASN A 5 14.88 6.32 -5.34
C ASN A 5 14.54 7.12 -4.06
N GLN A 6 13.42 6.79 -3.40
CA GLN A 6 12.92 7.54 -2.25
C GLN A 6 13.44 7.01 -0.92
N LEU A 7 13.46 5.67 -0.73
CA LEU A 7 13.84 5.07 0.55
C LEU A 7 15.29 5.35 0.98
N PRO A 8 16.31 5.34 0.11
CA PRO A 8 17.68 5.64 0.51
C PRO A 8 17.90 7.08 1.01
N GLN A 9 17.02 8.01 0.61
CA GLN A 9 17.07 9.41 1.06
C GLN A 9 16.21 9.65 2.32
N ALA A 10 15.39 8.68 2.71
CA ALA A 10 14.52 8.79 3.86
C ALA A 10 15.35 8.69 5.15
N ARG A 11 14.89 9.41 6.19
CA ARG A 11 15.55 9.38 7.50
C ARG A 11 15.61 7.93 8.03
N PRO A 12 16.77 7.49 8.56
CA PRO A 12 16.86 6.17 9.19
C PRO A 12 16.13 6.15 10.54
N ASN A 13 15.78 4.95 11.01
CA ASN A 13 15.22 4.68 12.35
C ASN A 13 13.90 5.40 12.66
N VAL A 14 13.13 5.80 11.65
CA VAL A 14 11.75 6.28 11.79
C VAL A 14 10.82 5.42 10.95
N ARG A 15 9.53 5.43 11.28
CA ARG A 15 8.53 4.73 10.47
C ARG A 15 8.38 5.40 9.10
N HIS A 16 8.43 4.60 8.04
CA HIS A 16 8.08 5.04 6.68
C HIS A 16 6.68 4.55 6.35
N VAL A 17 5.88 5.45 5.77
CA VAL A 17 4.46 5.19 5.51
C VAL A 17 4.21 5.37 4.01
N LEU A 18 3.47 4.44 3.42
CA LEU A 18 2.89 4.55 2.09
C LEU A 18 1.36 4.64 2.25
N ILE A 19 0.74 5.64 1.64
CA ILE A 19 -0.71 5.80 1.62
C ILE A 19 -1.17 5.61 0.18
N VAL A 20 -2.09 4.68 -0.04
CA VAL A 20 -2.69 4.38 -1.34
C VAL A 20 -4.14 4.86 -1.33
N LEU A 21 -4.49 5.76 -2.26
CA LEU A 21 -5.86 6.22 -2.47
C LEU A 21 -6.40 5.60 -3.76
N THR A 22 -7.61 5.06 -3.72
CA THR A 22 -8.29 4.51 -4.89
C THR A 22 -9.80 4.71 -4.81
N ASP A 23 -10.47 4.83 -5.95
CA ASP A 23 -11.92 4.98 -6.09
C ASP A 23 -12.64 3.70 -6.58
N GLY A 24 -11.91 2.60 -6.73
CA GLY A 24 -12.46 1.32 -7.17
C GLY A 24 -11.46 0.16 -7.12
N ASN A 25 -11.96 -1.04 -7.43
CA ASN A 25 -11.16 -2.26 -7.42
C ASN A 25 -10.10 -2.28 -8.53
N SER A 26 -8.96 -2.93 -8.26
CA SER A 26 -7.93 -3.15 -9.26
C SER A 26 -8.43 -4.11 -10.34
N GLN A 27 -8.03 -3.86 -11.58
CA GLN A 27 -8.21 -4.81 -12.68
C GLN A 27 -7.17 -5.95 -12.66
N LYS A 28 -6.15 -5.84 -11.81
CA LYS A 28 -5.02 -6.78 -11.67
C LYS A 28 -4.64 -6.94 -10.20
N LEU A 29 -5.52 -7.57 -9.44
CA LEU A 29 -5.40 -7.71 -7.99
C LEU A 29 -4.09 -8.40 -7.56
N ASP A 30 -3.67 -9.42 -8.29
CA ASP A 30 -2.41 -10.16 -8.07
C ASP A 30 -1.17 -9.25 -8.15
N VAL A 31 -1.16 -8.34 -9.14
CA VAL A 31 -0.08 -7.37 -9.33
C VAL A 31 -0.10 -6.32 -8.22
N THR A 32 -1.27 -5.81 -7.87
CA THR A 32 -1.43 -4.83 -6.79
C THR A 32 -0.95 -5.41 -5.46
N LYS A 33 -1.42 -6.61 -5.10
CA LYS A 33 -1.02 -7.30 -3.87
C LYS A 33 0.49 -7.54 -3.82
N ALA A 34 1.08 -8.08 -4.88
CA ALA A 34 2.51 -8.32 -4.93
C ALA A 34 3.33 -7.01 -4.85
N ALA A 35 2.76 -5.86 -5.25
CA ALA A 35 3.42 -4.56 -5.06
C ALA A 35 3.34 -4.08 -3.60
N ALA A 36 2.18 -4.26 -2.95
CA ALA A 36 1.97 -3.96 -1.54
C ALA A 36 2.87 -4.82 -0.64
N ASP A 37 2.93 -6.13 -0.89
CA ASP A 37 3.79 -7.07 -0.16
C ASP A 37 5.25 -6.63 -0.23
N ARG A 38 5.75 -6.29 -1.43
CA ARG A 38 7.13 -5.78 -1.61
C ARG A 38 7.38 -4.47 -0.89
N ALA A 39 6.37 -3.61 -0.71
CA ALA A 39 6.50 -2.39 0.08
C ALA A 39 6.57 -2.72 1.57
N ALA A 40 5.72 -3.61 2.06
CA ALA A 40 5.74 -4.08 3.45
C ALA A 40 7.07 -4.78 3.80
N GLU A 41 7.59 -5.64 2.92
CA GLU A 41 8.89 -6.31 3.06
C GLU A 41 10.07 -5.32 3.18
N ARG A 42 9.91 -4.11 2.66
CA ARG A 42 10.89 -3.02 2.77
C ARG A 42 10.72 -2.17 4.04
N GLY A 43 9.82 -2.56 4.95
CA GLY A 43 9.55 -1.87 6.20
C GLY A 43 8.59 -0.68 6.08
N LEU A 44 7.85 -0.55 4.96
CA LEU A 44 6.82 0.46 4.85
C LEU A 44 5.52 0.00 5.51
N TYR A 45 4.90 0.91 6.25
CA TYR A 45 3.52 0.77 6.73
C TYR A 45 2.60 1.23 5.61
N VAL A 46 1.82 0.30 5.05
CA VAL A 46 0.96 0.59 3.89
C VAL A 46 -0.47 0.76 4.38
N PHE A 47 -1.02 1.95 4.13
CA PHE A 47 -2.42 2.30 4.38
C PHE A 47 -3.18 2.32 3.06
N ALA A 48 -4.35 1.71 3.02
CA ALA A 48 -5.25 1.75 1.88
C ALA A 48 -6.46 2.63 2.23
N ILE A 49 -6.82 3.56 1.35
CA ILE A 49 -7.97 4.44 1.53
C ILE A 49 -8.85 4.32 0.29
N GLY A 50 -9.99 3.67 0.46
CA GLY A 50 -11.05 3.59 -0.54
C GLY A 50 -11.93 4.83 -0.51
N VAL A 51 -12.15 5.45 -1.66
CA VAL A 51 -13.03 6.62 -1.80
C VAL A 51 -14.28 6.24 -2.61
N GLY A 52 -15.46 6.48 -2.03
CA GLY A 52 -16.73 6.11 -2.64
C GLY A 52 -17.16 4.69 -2.30
N ASN A 53 -18.11 4.15 -3.06
CA ASN A 53 -18.84 2.90 -2.73
C ASN A 53 -18.56 1.75 -3.70
N ARG A 54 -17.56 1.89 -4.57
CA ARG A 54 -17.24 0.93 -5.65
C ARG A 54 -16.06 0.01 -5.34
N ILE A 55 -15.45 0.15 -4.16
CA ILE A 55 -14.32 -0.67 -3.74
C ILE A 55 -14.76 -1.73 -2.72
N SER A 56 -14.21 -2.94 -2.84
CA SER A 56 -14.39 -3.99 -1.85
C SER A 56 -13.41 -3.85 -0.70
N GLU A 57 -13.83 -4.29 0.48
CA GLU A 57 -12.94 -4.38 1.64
C GLU A 57 -11.75 -5.31 1.38
N GLU A 58 -11.98 -6.39 0.61
CA GLU A 58 -10.93 -7.32 0.19
C GLU A 58 -9.83 -6.64 -0.65
N GLU A 59 -10.16 -5.70 -1.55
CA GLU A 59 -9.16 -4.93 -2.30
C GLU A 59 -8.29 -4.11 -1.35
N LEU A 60 -8.91 -3.43 -0.36
CA LEU A 60 -8.18 -2.63 0.61
C LEU A 60 -7.26 -3.49 1.47
N HIS A 61 -7.73 -4.65 1.94
CA HIS A 61 -6.91 -5.62 2.69
C HIS A 61 -5.76 -6.19 1.87
N ASN A 62 -5.91 -6.35 0.55
CA ASN A 62 -4.82 -6.78 -0.32
C ASN A 62 -3.76 -5.68 -0.56
N ILE A 63 -4.06 -4.42 -0.22
CA ILE A 63 -3.13 -3.29 -0.34
C ILE A 63 -2.50 -2.95 1.02
N ALA A 64 -3.29 -2.98 2.10
CA ALA A 64 -2.81 -2.61 3.42
C ALA A 64 -1.84 -3.64 3.99
N SER A 65 -0.86 -3.18 4.78
CA SER A 65 0.11 -4.07 5.42
C SER A 65 -0.40 -4.68 6.74
N ASP A 66 -1.56 -4.24 7.24
CA ASP A 66 -2.21 -4.67 8.47
C ASP A 66 -3.70 -4.32 8.37
N ASP A 67 -4.59 -5.18 8.86
CA ASP A 67 -6.04 -4.99 8.80
C ASP A 67 -6.52 -3.70 9.47
N ARG A 68 -5.71 -3.11 10.36
CA ARG A 68 -6.00 -1.81 11.00
C ARG A 68 -5.72 -0.60 10.10
N TYR A 69 -5.20 -0.80 8.89
CA TYR A 69 -4.75 0.25 7.98
C TYR A 69 -5.59 0.38 6.70
N ILE A 70 -6.85 -0.08 6.74
CA ILE A 70 -7.86 0.11 5.68
C ILE A 70 -8.96 1.10 6.09
#